data_AF-A0A7S3HUX4-F1
#
_entry.id   AF-A0A7S3HUX4-F1
#
_cell.length_a   1.000
_cell.length_b   1.000
_cell.length_c   1.000
_cell.angle_alpha   90.00
_cell.angle_beta   90.00
_cell.angle_gamma   90.00
#
_symmetry.space_group_name_H-M   'P 1'
#
loop_
_entity.id
_entity.type
_entity.pdbx_description
1 polymer ?
#
loop_
_entity_poly.entity_id
_entity_poly.type
_entity_poly.pdbx_seq_one_letter_code
_entity_poly.pdbx_strand_id
1 'polypeptide(L)'
;MVAFAKLKPGDKVVIYAETQLEWMLAALASFSQSLTVVTVYATLGEEGLAHGLTQTKAKLIVADAKLLPKVANAVASASKEMASCKHVLYISDPVQEHDEKAASALKKTLTDLKNIGWNAQELKDAMDAGRAQPRQPTPPAPEDV
;
A
#
# COMPACT_ATOMS: atom_id res chain seq x y z
N MET A 1 -4.98 8.59 0.19
CA MET A 1 -3.78 8.03 0.87
C MET A 1 -3.56 8.58 2.28
N VAL A 2 -3.34 9.90 2.45
CA VAL A 2 -2.95 10.48 3.76
C VAL A 2 -4.01 10.31 4.85
N ALA A 3 -5.29 10.55 4.55
CA ALA A 3 -6.37 10.39 5.52
C ALA A 3 -6.54 8.93 5.98
N PHE A 4 -6.48 8.00 5.02
CA PHE A 4 -6.69 6.57 5.24
C PHE A 4 -5.67 5.97 6.22
N ALA A 5 -4.38 6.24 6.01
CA ALA A 5 -3.30 5.69 6.82
C ALA A 5 -2.73 6.70 7.85
N LYS A 6 -3.40 7.84 8.07
CA LYS A 6 -2.98 8.92 8.98
C LYS A 6 -1.50 9.33 8.79
N LEU A 7 -1.09 9.45 7.53
CA LEU A 7 0.30 9.75 7.16
C LEU A 7 0.66 11.20 7.49
N LYS A 8 1.95 11.41 7.77
CA LYS A 8 2.59 12.71 8.04
C LYS A 8 3.82 12.87 7.13
N PRO A 9 4.27 14.10 6.86
CA PRO A 9 5.56 14.34 6.20
C PRO A 9 6.68 13.48 6.81
N GLY A 10 7.53 12.91 5.96
CA GLY A 10 8.59 11.98 6.32
C GLY A 10 8.15 10.51 6.51
N ASP A 11 6.84 10.23 6.55
CA ASP A 11 6.37 8.84 6.57
C ASP A 11 6.66 8.14 5.24
N LYS A 12 6.92 6.84 5.33
CA LYS A 12 7.25 5.99 4.19
C LYS A 12 6.03 5.21 3.69
N VAL A 13 5.91 5.14 2.37
CA VAL A 13 4.91 4.34 1.65
C VAL A 13 5.64 3.31 0.81
N VAL A 14 5.35 2.03 1.04
CA VAL A 14 5.84 0.95 0.19
C VAL A 14 4.92 0.81 -1.01
N ILE A 15 5.48 0.77 -2.21
CA ILE A 15 4.76 0.39 -3.43
C ILE A 15 5.29 -0.96 -3.91
N TYR A 16 4.43 -1.97 -3.83
CA TYR A 16 4.65 -3.37 -4.20
C TYR A 16 3.69 -3.75 -5.34
N ALA A 17 3.93 -3.14 -6.50
CA ALA A 17 3.10 -3.28 -7.69
C ALA A 17 3.95 -3.18 -8.96
N GLU A 18 3.41 -3.67 -10.08
CA GLU A 18 3.98 -3.46 -11.41
C GLU A 18 3.94 -1.98 -11.83
N THR A 19 4.83 -1.59 -12.75
CA THR A 19 4.87 -0.24 -13.32
C THR A 19 3.61 0.00 -14.16
N GLN A 20 2.68 0.77 -13.62
CA GLN A 20 1.40 1.11 -14.24
C GLN A 20 0.95 2.52 -13.86
N LEU A 21 -0.19 2.97 -14.38
CA LEU A 21 -0.72 4.32 -14.13
C LEU A 21 -0.94 4.56 -12.63
N GLU A 22 -1.59 3.62 -11.96
CA GLU A 22 -1.93 3.67 -10.54
C GLU A 22 -0.68 3.72 -9.66
N TRP A 23 0.38 3.02 -10.07
CA TRP A 23 1.69 3.11 -9.43
C TRP A 23 2.24 4.53 -9.51
N MET A 24 2.21 5.14 -10.70
CA MET A 24 2.70 6.50 -10.90
C MET A 24 1.85 7.52 -10.12
N LEU A 25 0.53 7.34 -10.10
CA LEU A 25 -0.38 8.19 -9.34
C LEU A 25 -0.11 8.10 -7.83
N ALA A 26 0.11 6.89 -7.30
CA ALA A 26 0.45 6.69 -5.90
C ALA A 26 1.81 7.33 -5.54
N ALA A 27 2.80 7.23 -6.42
CA ALA A 27 4.11 7.85 -6.22
C ALA A 27 4.01 9.40 -6.21
N LEU A 28 3.36 9.98 -7.23
CA LEU A 28 3.18 11.43 -7.32
C LEU A 28 2.33 11.98 -6.15
N ALA A 29 1.28 11.28 -5.76
CA ALA A 29 0.49 11.64 -4.59
C ALA A 29 1.33 11.62 -3.30
N SER A 30 2.23 10.65 -3.18
CA SER A 30 3.16 10.56 -2.05
C SER A 30 4.12 11.75 -2.01
N PHE A 31 4.76 12.05 -3.14
CA PHE A 31 5.70 13.18 -3.24
C PHE A 31 5.03 14.52 -2.97
N SER A 32 3.77 14.71 -3.39
CA SER A 32 3.02 15.94 -3.15
C SER A 32 2.74 16.24 -1.67
N GLN A 33 2.99 15.28 -0.78
CA GLN A 33 2.71 15.33 0.65
C GLN A 33 3.96 15.08 1.51
N SER A 34 5.16 15.27 0.95
CA SER A 34 6.45 14.99 1.58
C SER A 34 6.57 13.57 2.15
N LEU A 35 5.99 12.59 1.44
CA LEU A 35 6.12 11.17 1.80
C LEU A 35 7.27 10.54 1.03
N THR A 36 7.99 9.63 1.67
CA THR A 36 9.06 8.87 1.03
C THR A 36 8.49 7.61 0.39
N VAL A 37 8.70 7.45 -0.91
CA VAL A 37 8.31 6.22 -1.63
C VAL A 37 9.42 5.18 -1.51
N VAL A 38 9.05 3.98 -1.10
CA VAL A 38 9.91 2.79 -1.08
C VAL A 38 9.37 1.82 -2.11
N THR A 39 10.17 1.50 -3.11
CA THR A 39 9.80 0.52 -4.14
C THR A 39 10.26 -0.87 -3.71
N VAL A 40 9.35 -1.84 -3.76
CA VAL A 40 9.68 -3.25 -3.59
C VAL A 40 9.22 -3.97 -4.85
N TYR A 41 10.15 -4.60 -5.57
CA TYR A 41 9.81 -5.33 -6.78
C TYR A 41 9.02 -6.59 -6.45
N ALA A 42 7.95 -6.85 -7.21
CA ALA A 42 7.09 -8.04 -7.08
C ALA A 42 7.87 -9.37 -7.19
N THR A 43 9.05 -9.34 -7.81
CA THR A 43 9.95 -10.48 -8.00
C THR A 43 10.71 -10.89 -6.74
N LEU A 44 10.84 -10.00 -5.75
CA LEU A 44 11.54 -10.28 -4.49
C LEU A 44 10.74 -11.20 -3.54
N GLY A 45 9.47 -11.44 -3.85
CA GLY A 45 8.62 -12.35 -3.08
C GLY A 45 8.28 -11.85 -1.68
N GLU A 46 7.78 -12.77 -0.86
CA GLU A 46 7.28 -12.47 0.49
C GLU A 46 8.39 -12.05 1.45
N GLU A 47 9.56 -12.70 1.36
CA GLU A 47 10.72 -12.38 2.21
C GLU A 47 11.27 -10.98 1.91
N GLY A 48 11.39 -10.62 0.63
CA GLY A 48 11.82 -9.28 0.25
C GLY A 48 10.84 -8.19 0.68
N LEU A 49 9.54 -8.48 0.61
CA LEU A 49 8.51 -7.58 1.12
C LEU A 49 8.61 -7.42 2.65
N ALA A 50 8.70 -8.52 3.39
CA ALA A 50 8.85 -8.49 4.85
C ALA A 50 10.10 -7.71 5.27
N HIS A 51 11.24 -7.98 4.63
CA HIS A 51 12.49 -7.27 4.88
C HIS A 51 12.35 -5.77 4.60
N GLY A 52 11.78 -5.40 3.44
CA GLY A 52 11.54 -4.02 3.06
C GLY A 52 10.65 -3.28 4.07
N LEU A 53 9.58 -3.92 4.53
CA LEU A 53 8.68 -3.34 5.53
C LEU A 53 9.35 -3.16 6.90
N THR A 54 10.09 -4.16 7.38
CA THR A 54 10.84 -4.08 8.65
C THR A 54 11.89 -2.97 8.62
N GLN A 55 12.70 -2.90 7.57
CA GLN A 55 13.77 -1.90 7.46
C GLN A 55 13.22 -0.47 7.34
N THR A 56 12.15 -0.32 6.55
CA THR A 56 11.65 1.00 6.24
C THR A 56 10.72 1.55 7.30
N LYS A 57 10.05 0.68 8.08
CA LYS A 57 8.99 1.06 9.02
C LYS A 57 7.87 1.84 8.32
N ALA A 58 7.59 1.49 7.06
CA ALA A 58 6.52 2.10 6.28
C ALA A 58 5.17 1.99 7.01
N LYS A 59 4.25 2.93 6.75
CA LYS A 59 2.92 2.96 7.36
C LYS A 59 1.79 2.53 6.44
N LEU A 60 2.07 2.53 5.14
CA LEU A 60 1.13 2.20 4.08
C LEU A 60 1.83 1.36 3.02
N ILE A 61 1.12 0.33 2.55
CA ILE A 61 1.48 -0.47 1.38
C ILE A 61 0.52 -0.11 0.25
N VAL A 62 1.02 0.10 -0.96
CA VAL A 62 0.24 0.11 -2.21
C VAL A 62 0.62 -1.15 -2.98
N ALA A 63 -0.33 -2.01 -3.33
CA ALA A 63 -0.02 -3.29 -3.97
C ALA A 63 -1.03 -3.70 -5.04
N ASP A 64 -0.63 -4.51 -6.00
CA ASP A 64 -1.58 -5.14 -6.92
C ASP A 64 -2.49 -6.13 -6.18
N ALA A 65 -3.76 -6.23 -6.58
CA ALA A 65 -4.71 -7.17 -5.98
C ALA A 65 -4.18 -8.62 -6.00
N LYS A 66 -3.54 -9.05 -7.10
CA LYS A 66 -2.89 -10.38 -7.24
C LYS A 66 -1.77 -10.61 -6.23
N LEU A 67 -1.17 -9.56 -5.70
CA LEU A 67 -0.05 -9.63 -4.77
C LEU A 67 -0.50 -9.58 -3.30
N LEU A 68 -1.77 -9.26 -3.01
CA LEU A 68 -2.29 -9.22 -1.64
C LEU A 68 -2.11 -10.54 -0.85
N PRO A 69 -2.22 -11.74 -1.44
CA PRO A 69 -1.93 -12.97 -0.70
C PRO A 69 -0.49 -12.99 -0.17
N LYS A 70 0.48 -12.51 -0.96
CA LYS A 70 1.88 -12.37 -0.53
C LYS A 70 2.03 -11.31 0.56
N VAL A 71 1.28 -10.21 0.46
CA VAL A 71 1.24 -9.19 1.53
C VAL A 71 0.73 -9.81 2.82
N ALA A 72 -0.41 -10.52 2.80
CA ALA A 72 -0.99 -11.17 3.97
C ALA A 72 -0.01 -12.16 4.64
N ASN A 73 0.69 -12.98 3.85
CA ASN A 73 1.70 -13.91 4.35
C ASN A 73 2.90 -13.19 4.97
N ALA A 74 3.44 -12.19 4.27
CA ALA A 74 4.56 -11.39 4.77
C ALA A 74 4.23 -10.67 6.09
N VAL A 75 2.99 -10.18 6.24
CA VAL A 75 2.57 -9.48 7.45
C VAL A 75 2.21 -10.39 8.62
N ALA A 76 1.75 -11.60 8.33
CA ALA A 76 1.55 -12.62 9.35
C ALA A 76 2.89 -13.08 9.96
N SER A 77 3.93 -13.26 9.15
CA SER A 77 5.24 -13.72 9.61
C SER A 77 6.04 -12.65 10.37
N ALA A 78 5.97 -11.38 9.95
CA ALA A 78 6.74 -10.28 10.55
C ALA A 78 5.94 -9.42 11.56
N SER A 79 4.80 -9.91 12.06
CA SER A 79 3.84 -9.11 12.86
C SER A 79 4.41 -8.44 14.12
N LYS A 80 5.46 -8.98 14.74
CA LYS A 80 6.09 -8.37 15.94
C LYS A 80 6.96 -7.15 15.61
N GLU A 81 7.56 -7.12 14.43
CA GLU A 81 8.50 -6.07 14.01
C GLU A 81 7.80 -4.95 13.23
N MET A 82 6.59 -5.21 12.71
CA MET A 82 5.82 -4.30 11.84
C MET A 82 4.67 -3.56 12.56
N ALA A 83 4.84 -3.21 13.83
CA ALA A 83 3.80 -2.52 14.60
C ALA A 83 3.34 -1.17 13.97
N SER A 84 4.16 -0.56 13.10
CA SER A 84 3.89 0.73 12.45
C SER A 84 3.01 0.66 11.20
N CYS A 85 2.85 -0.50 10.56
CA CYS A 85 2.09 -0.64 9.31
C CYS A 85 0.82 -1.46 9.53
N LYS A 86 -0.35 -0.89 9.24
CA LYS A 86 -1.65 -1.61 9.32
C LYS A 86 -2.60 -1.25 8.17
N HIS A 87 -2.07 -0.69 7.10
CA HIS A 87 -2.86 -0.16 6.00
C HIS A 87 -2.32 -0.66 4.66
N VAL A 88 -3.21 -1.15 3.81
CA VAL A 88 -2.91 -1.48 2.41
C VAL A 88 -3.95 -0.83 1.49
N LEU A 89 -3.46 -0.19 0.44
CA LEU A 89 -4.27 0.22 -0.70
C LEU A 89 -3.99 -0.75 -1.85
N TYR A 90 -5.02 -1.38 -2.40
CA TYR A 90 -4.82 -2.32 -3.50
C TYR A 90 -5.26 -1.74 -4.85
N ILE A 91 -4.53 -2.10 -5.89
CA ILE A 91 -4.85 -1.78 -7.28
C ILE A 91 -5.66 -2.94 -7.84
N SER A 92 -6.89 -2.65 -8.24
CA SER A 92 -7.80 -3.63 -8.83
C SER A 92 -7.33 -4.03 -10.22
N ASP A 93 -7.59 -5.28 -10.58
CA ASP A 93 -7.33 -5.81 -11.91
C ASP A 93 -8.66 -6.31 -12.48
N PRO A 94 -9.19 -5.68 -13.54
CA PRO A 94 -10.46 -6.09 -14.15
C PRO A 94 -10.47 -7.56 -14.58
N VAL A 95 -9.31 -8.11 -14.96
CA VAL A 95 -9.21 -9.53 -15.36
C VAL A 95 -9.47 -10.44 -14.16
N GLN A 96 -8.96 -10.08 -12.98
CA GLN A 96 -9.21 -10.85 -11.74
C GLN A 96 -10.65 -10.73 -11.25
N GLU A 97 -11.32 -9.61 -11.52
CA GLU A 97 -12.73 -9.44 -11.15
C GLU A 97 -13.66 -10.37 -11.93
N HIS A 98 -13.31 -10.68 -13.19
CA HIS A 98 -14.07 -11.60 -14.04
C HIS A 98 -13.70 -13.08 -13.83
N ASP A 99 -12.62 -13.38 -13.10
CA ASP A 99 -12.24 -14.74 -12.69
C ASP A 99 -12.80 -15.02 -11.29
N GLU A 100 -13.81 -15.91 -11.21
CA GLU A 100 -14.46 -16.28 -9.94
C GLU A 100 -13.47 -16.78 -8.88
N LYS A 101 -12.43 -17.53 -9.30
CA LYS A 101 -11.42 -18.08 -8.40
C LYS A 101 -10.53 -16.97 -7.86
N ALA A 102 -10.08 -16.06 -8.72
CA ALA A 102 -9.27 -14.91 -8.32
C ALA A 102 -10.06 -13.95 -7.41
N ALA A 103 -11.31 -13.64 -7.76
CA ALA A 103 -12.19 -12.79 -6.97
C ALA A 103 -12.48 -13.39 -5.58
N SER A 104 -12.71 -14.72 -5.50
CA SER A 104 -12.89 -15.43 -4.23
C SER A 104 -11.62 -15.40 -3.37
N ALA A 105 -10.45 -15.65 -3.99
CA ALA A 105 -9.16 -15.59 -3.29
C ALA A 105 -8.86 -14.18 -2.74
N LEU A 106 -9.18 -13.13 -3.50
CA LEU A 106 -9.07 -11.74 -3.06
C LEU A 106 -9.97 -11.48 -1.85
N LYS A 107 -11.26 -11.83 -1.91
CA LYS A 107 -12.20 -11.65 -0.79
C LYS A 107 -11.74 -12.37 0.48
N LYS A 108 -11.21 -13.59 0.34
CA LYS A 108 -10.61 -14.32 1.46
C LYS A 108 -9.43 -13.56 2.04
N THR A 109 -8.51 -13.11 1.19
CA THR A 109 -7.31 -12.38 1.62
C THR A 109 -7.65 -11.08 2.35
N LEU A 110 -8.64 -10.33 1.87
CA LEU A 110 -9.14 -9.11 2.54
C LEU A 110 -9.72 -9.44 3.94
N THR A 111 -10.41 -10.57 4.06
CA THR A 111 -10.93 -11.05 5.36
C THR A 111 -9.78 -11.43 6.30
N ASP A 112 -8.77 -12.14 5.80
CA ASP A 112 -7.60 -12.56 6.57
C ASP A 112 -6.81 -11.33 7.08
N LEU A 113 -6.59 -10.33 6.23
CA LEU A 113 -5.99 -9.05 6.62
C LEU A 113 -6.79 -8.35 7.72
N LYS A 114 -8.12 -8.30 7.58
CA LYS A 114 -9.00 -7.70 8.60
C LYS A 114 -8.90 -8.41 9.94
N ASN A 115 -8.83 -9.75 9.94
CA ASN A 115 -8.73 -10.57 11.15
C ASN A 115 -7.43 -10.32 11.93
N ILE A 116 -6.34 -9.99 11.23
CA ILE A 116 -5.06 -9.60 11.85
C ILE A 116 -4.96 -8.09 12.14
N GLY A 117 -6.05 -7.35 12.00
CA GLY A 117 -6.14 -5.93 12.33
C GLY A 117 -5.59 -4.98 11.28
N TRP A 118 -5.45 -5.44 10.03
CA TRP A 118 -5.08 -4.61 8.89
C TRP A 118 -6.32 -4.06 8.17
N ASN A 119 -6.19 -2.83 7.67
CA ASN A 119 -7.21 -2.18 6.87
C ASN A 119 -6.79 -2.21 5.40
N ALA A 120 -7.62 -2.82 4.56
CA ALA A 120 -7.45 -2.85 3.12
C ALA A 120 -8.55 -2.01 2.46
N GLN A 121 -8.18 -1.20 1.47
CA GLN A 121 -9.12 -0.42 0.66
C GLN A 121 -8.62 -0.36 -0.78
N GLU A 122 -9.52 -0.24 -1.74
CA GLU A 122 -9.16 -0.03 -3.13
C GLU A 122 -8.49 1.33 -3.32
N LEU A 123 -7.45 1.39 -4.16
CA LEU A 123 -6.76 2.65 -4.45
C LEU A 123 -7.71 3.65 -5.11
N LYS A 124 -8.62 3.19 -5.96
CA LYS A 124 -9.64 4.01 -6.63
C LYS A 124 -10.51 4.76 -5.62
N ASP A 125 -11.04 4.07 -4.62
CA ASP A 125 -11.83 4.69 -3.54
C ASP A 125 -11.01 5.76 -2.79
N ALA A 126 -9.71 5.50 -2.59
CA ALA A 126 -8.82 6.46 -1.94
C ALA A 126 -8.52 7.68 -2.82
N MET A 127 -8.57 7.54 -4.15
CA MET A 127 -8.48 8.66 -5.09
C MET A 127 -9.78 9.47 -5.11
N ASP A 128 -10.93 8.81 -5.14
CA ASP A 128 -12.23 9.47 -5.14
C ASP A 128 -12.45 10.27 -3.84
N ALA A 129 -12.07 9.71 -2.70
CA ALA A 129 -12.05 10.44 -1.43
C ALA A 129 -11.11 11.66 -1.47
N GLY A 130 -9.96 11.54 -2.16
CA GLY A 130 -9.02 12.65 -2.35
C GLY A 130 -9.54 13.75 -3.29
N ARG A 131 -10.33 13.39 -4.31
CA ARG A 131 -11.01 14.35 -5.20
C ARG A 131 -12.13 15.08 -4.47
N ALA A 132 -12.89 14.37 -3.65
CA ALA A 132 -13.95 14.96 -2.83
C ALA A 132 -13.41 15.88 -1.73
N GLN A 133 -12.23 15.57 -1.18
CA GLN A 133 -11.55 16.36 -0.15
C GLN A 133 -10.08 16.61 -0.51
N PRO A 134 -9.80 17.56 -1.44
CA PRO A 134 -8.45 17.88 -1.85
C PRO A 134 -7.64 18.42 -0.67
N ARG A 135 -6.40 17.94 -0.52
CA ARG A 135 -5.43 18.54 0.41
C ARG A 135 -4.47 19.42 -0.35
N GLN A 136 -4.08 20.53 0.27
CA GLN A 136 -3.01 21.34 -0.28
C GLN A 136 -1.69 20.55 -0.29
N PRO A 137 -0.86 20.72 -1.33
CA PRO A 137 0.48 20.16 -1.35
C PRO A 137 1.26 20.59 -0.12
N THR A 138 1.97 19.66 0.49
CA THR A 138 2.98 19.94 1.52
C THR A 138 4.31 19.61 0.88
N PRO A 139 5.05 20.60 0.34
CA PRO A 139 6.33 20.35 -0.31
C PRO A 139 7.42 20.02 0.72
N PRO A 140 8.47 19.29 0.32
CA PRO A 140 9.61 19.02 1.19
C PRO A 140 10.35 20.31 1.55
N ALA A 141 10.85 20.39 2.78
CA ALA A 141 11.73 21.44 3.24
C ALA A 141 13.16 21.21 2.72
N PRO A 142 14.02 22.25 2.66
CA PRO A 142 15.43 22.08 2.31
C PRO A 142 16.18 21.09 3.20
N GLU A 143 15.69 20.84 4.42
CA GLU A 143 16.26 19.94 5.42
C GLU A 143 15.89 18.46 5.20
N ASP A 144 14.96 18.17 4.26
CA ASP A 144 14.47 16.82 3.97
C ASP A 144 15.35 16.06 2.94
N VAL A 145 16.51 16.62 2.54
CA VAL A 145 17.44 16.08 1.53
C VAL A 145 18.78 15.69 2.14
#